data_AF-A0A946BDA0-F1
#
_entry.id   AF-A0A946BDA0-F1
#
_cell.length_a   1.000
_cell.length_b   1.000
_cell.length_c   1.000
_cell.angle_alpha   90.00
_cell.angle_beta   90.00
_cell.angle_gamma   90.00
#
_symmetry.space_group_name_H-M   'P 1'
#
loop_
_entity.id
_entity.type
_entity.pdbx_description
1 polymer ?
#
loop_
_entity_poly.entity_id
_entity_poly.type
_entity_poly.pdbx_seq_one_letter_code
_entity_poly.pdbx_strand_id
1 'polypeptide(L)'
;MTNLKKTDVLQTNDPFLEQKKNELLVAVYDNHYEAFEKIYKDILKHAQSKSEFSENTEKLLNQIQTLFKKFKPALLKNCTPSIKETNNRLKDLILFSIKKLSRNIIHINFNTWETNLDLSHQQKELLYKTAMTFQLTSGCSNYCRRCNEWALPGVRSHFSHHAVLKILKQMADQGNDEISLYGASDPLDWEENEKTISDIIDYLDTLKLEYSLLTKVPKTKESLLKTLLKKHSNLSVSITSKNKARIKKIEQDFENPISKQHDLEELLIPAGLDEDFVTINPSITDGYGVEVTPDGAFIIIPTFTSALHPFGHKKIQVTSKTNFFPIKKTGRKALLVDYFKPIEGYDLKQKRYYLDYLLDVQIESIILDNGEYELTPPGMRSLKEYLFIFEEKPRIQRKKMTLSVLKRLKRQFVLTTGFKKLSARNKELYLKKIKAHLNFCKKANCRSLKLFAISFFLESISNYVLKNPIKTKMMQFLLKDEKKLVFKTLTKKISHASPEDLLISPDIDSFYIFRFYIFSLMNKSNDTNANDTNNSAILKFIKAYPSVYDPVADIFTHH
;
A
#
# COMPACT_ATOMS: atom_id res chain seq x y z
N MET A 1 19.74 -20.01 -18.46
CA MET A 1 18.37 -19.54 -18.16
C MET A 1 18.23 -18.17 -18.79
N THR A 2 17.34 -18.08 -19.76
CA THR A 2 17.17 -16.96 -20.69
C THR A 2 16.78 -15.66 -19.96
N ASN A 3 17.41 -14.56 -20.37
CA ASN A 3 17.14 -13.16 -19.99
C ASN A 3 15.76 -12.71 -20.48
N LEU A 4 14.69 -13.35 -20.02
CA LEU A 4 13.41 -12.66 -19.91
C LEU A 4 13.68 -11.51 -18.92
N LYS A 5 13.79 -10.28 -19.44
CA LYS A 5 13.88 -9.07 -18.65
C LYS A 5 12.81 -9.19 -17.56
N LYS A 6 13.23 -9.34 -16.29
CA LYS A 6 12.35 -9.44 -15.12
C LYS A 6 11.56 -8.14 -14.85
N THR A 7 11.59 -7.19 -15.78
CA THR A 7 11.04 -5.84 -15.65
C THR A 7 9.52 -5.76 -15.68
N ASP A 8 8.80 -6.85 -16.01
CA ASP A 8 7.35 -6.82 -16.27
C ASP A 8 6.49 -7.63 -15.29
N VAL A 9 7.06 -8.10 -14.18
CA VAL A 9 6.41 -9.08 -13.27
C VAL A 9 5.16 -8.51 -12.55
N LEU A 10 5.09 -7.19 -12.34
CA LEU A 10 3.93 -6.51 -11.72
C LEU A 10 3.67 -5.09 -12.28
N GLN A 11 4.06 -4.80 -13.53
CA GLN A 11 3.75 -3.48 -14.11
C GLN A 11 2.24 -3.34 -14.36
N THR A 12 1.57 -2.54 -13.55
CA THR A 12 0.17 -2.19 -13.74
C THR A 12 0.09 -0.86 -14.47
N ASN A 13 -0.37 -0.87 -15.73
CA ASN A 13 -0.94 0.36 -16.28
C ASN A 13 -2.16 0.70 -15.43
N ASP A 14 -2.25 1.95 -14.97
CA ASP A 14 -3.42 2.40 -14.22
C ASP A 14 -4.67 2.20 -15.09
N PRO A 15 -5.78 1.69 -14.53
CA PRO A 15 -7.05 1.65 -15.22
C PRO A 15 -7.44 3.05 -15.73
N PHE A 16 -8.20 3.11 -16.82
CA PHE A 16 -8.60 4.38 -17.46
C PHE A 16 -9.08 5.45 -16.46
N LEU A 17 -9.96 5.10 -15.52
CA LEU A 17 -10.49 6.06 -14.55
C LEU A 17 -9.45 6.54 -13.55
N GLU A 18 -8.50 5.69 -13.14
CA GLU A 18 -7.41 6.09 -12.25
C GLU A 18 -6.45 7.04 -12.97
N GLN A 19 -6.11 6.74 -14.24
CA GLN A 19 -5.34 7.65 -15.08
C GLN A 19 -6.05 9.00 -15.23
N LYS A 20 -7.35 9.00 -15.56
CA LYS A 20 -8.12 10.24 -15.74
C LYS A 20 -8.28 11.03 -14.44
N LYS A 21 -8.45 10.36 -13.28
CA LYS A 21 -8.39 11.01 -11.96
C LYS A 21 -7.08 11.77 -11.77
N ASN A 22 -5.95 11.12 -12.08
CA ASN A 22 -4.63 11.71 -11.90
C ASN A 22 -4.41 12.88 -12.87
N GLU A 23 -4.86 12.77 -14.12
CA GLU A 23 -4.83 13.86 -15.10
C GLU A 23 -5.69 15.07 -14.66
N LEU A 24 -6.88 14.83 -14.08
CA LEU A 24 -7.72 15.90 -13.51
C LEU A 24 -7.02 16.65 -12.37
N LEU A 25 -6.38 15.91 -11.46
CA LEU A 25 -5.65 16.52 -10.34
C LEU A 25 -4.53 17.42 -10.84
N VAL A 26 -3.72 16.92 -11.77
CA VAL A 26 -2.64 17.71 -12.40
C VAL A 26 -3.20 18.95 -13.11
N ALA A 27 -4.30 18.82 -13.86
CA ALA A 27 -4.91 19.95 -14.54
C ALA A 27 -5.34 21.06 -13.57
N VAL A 28 -5.88 20.70 -12.40
CA VAL A 28 -6.26 21.67 -11.37
C VAL A 28 -5.03 22.27 -10.68
N TYR A 29 -4.03 21.46 -10.35
CA TYR A 29 -2.79 21.94 -9.73
C TYR A 29 -2.04 22.95 -10.62
N ASP A 30 -2.02 22.68 -11.93
CA ASP A 30 -1.38 23.53 -12.94
C ASP A 30 -2.29 24.69 -13.41
N ASN A 31 -3.51 24.84 -12.88
CA ASN A 31 -4.53 25.81 -13.32
C ASN A 31 -4.96 25.69 -14.80
N HIS A 32 -4.86 24.51 -15.38
CA HIS A 32 -5.31 24.20 -16.74
C HIS A 32 -6.80 23.78 -16.77
N TYR A 33 -7.69 24.72 -16.50
CA TYR A 33 -9.13 24.47 -16.33
C TYR A 33 -9.84 23.97 -17.59
N GLU A 34 -9.42 24.37 -18.79
CA GLU A 34 -9.97 23.85 -20.05
C GLU A 34 -9.65 22.35 -20.22
N ALA A 35 -8.42 21.94 -19.91
CA ALA A 35 -8.02 20.54 -19.93
C ALA A 35 -8.80 19.73 -18.89
N PHE A 36 -8.98 20.28 -17.68
CA PHE A 36 -9.82 19.66 -16.65
C PHE A 36 -11.23 19.38 -17.17
N GLU A 37 -11.88 20.38 -17.78
CA GLU A 37 -13.24 20.23 -18.30
C GLU A 37 -13.34 19.17 -19.39
N LYS A 38 -12.37 19.12 -20.32
CA LYS A 38 -12.31 18.08 -21.36
C LYS A 38 -12.19 16.68 -20.76
N ILE A 39 -11.24 16.48 -19.84
CA ILE A 39 -11.02 15.19 -19.17
C ILE A 39 -12.27 14.76 -18.39
N TYR A 40 -12.93 15.71 -17.72
CA TYR A 40 -14.12 15.43 -16.93
C TYR A 40 -15.31 15.01 -17.81
N LYS A 41 -15.44 15.59 -19.00
CA LYS A 41 -16.41 15.14 -20.03
C LYS A 41 -16.09 13.73 -20.55
N ASP A 42 -14.81 13.40 -20.75
CA ASP A 42 -14.40 12.04 -21.15
C ASP A 42 -14.77 11.00 -20.07
N ILE A 43 -14.59 11.33 -18.79
CA ILE A 43 -15.03 10.48 -17.67
C ILE A 43 -16.55 10.27 -17.69
N LEU A 44 -17.33 11.33 -17.91
CA LEU A 44 -18.79 11.21 -18.01
C LEU A 44 -19.17 10.29 -19.18
N LYS A 45 -18.56 10.47 -20.35
CA LYS A 45 -18.82 9.62 -21.53
C LYS A 45 -18.48 8.16 -21.25
N HIS A 46 -17.36 7.91 -20.58
CA HIS A 46 -16.99 6.56 -20.15
C HIS A 46 -18.02 5.97 -19.20
N ALA A 47 -18.44 6.71 -18.17
CA ALA A 47 -19.45 6.25 -17.21
C ALA A 47 -20.80 5.95 -17.90
N GLN A 48 -21.22 6.77 -18.86
CA GLN A 48 -22.44 6.56 -19.66
C GLN A 48 -22.39 5.32 -20.55
N SER A 49 -21.19 4.90 -20.98
CA SER A 49 -21.01 3.71 -21.80
C SER A 49 -21.10 2.39 -21.02
N LYS A 50 -21.17 2.44 -19.69
CA LYS A 50 -21.25 1.27 -18.83
C LYS A 50 -22.69 1.01 -18.40
N SER A 51 -23.11 -0.25 -18.49
CA SER A 51 -24.42 -0.69 -17.97
C SER A 51 -24.43 -0.77 -16.44
N GLU A 52 -23.31 -1.13 -15.84
CA GLU A 52 -23.12 -1.30 -14.39
C GLU A 52 -21.69 -0.93 -13.99
N PHE A 53 -21.51 -0.50 -12.74
CA PHE A 53 -20.20 -0.19 -12.17
C PHE A 53 -19.75 -1.32 -11.24
N SER A 54 -18.50 -1.75 -11.38
CA SER A 54 -17.81 -2.50 -10.32
C SER A 54 -17.55 -1.59 -9.12
N GLU A 55 -17.30 -2.18 -7.96
CA GLU A 55 -16.96 -1.50 -6.72
C GLU A 55 -15.79 -0.53 -6.91
N ASN A 56 -14.69 -1.00 -7.52
CA ASN A 56 -13.52 -0.16 -7.75
C ASN A 56 -13.79 0.98 -8.76
N THR A 57 -14.65 0.73 -9.76
CA THR A 57 -15.08 1.76 -10.73
C THR A 57 -15.87 2.85 -10.01
N GLU A 58 -16.87 2.47 -9.22
CA GLU A 58 -17.70 3.42 -8.49
C GLU A 58 -16.90 4.17 -7.41
N LYS A 59 -15.96 3.52 -6.73
CA LYS A 59 -15.01 4.16 -5.82
C LYS A 59 -14.21 5.26 -6.50
N LEU A 60 -13.65 4.99 -7.69
CA LEU A 60 -12.91 6.00 -8.46
C LEU A 60 -13.82 7.16 -8.91
N LEU A 61 -15.06 6.88 -9.33
CA LEU A 61 -16.03 7.92 -9.67
C LEU A 61 -16.39 8.79 -8.44
N ASN A 62 -16.56 8.19 -7.27
CA ASN A 62 -16.78 8.90 -6.01
C ASN A 62 -15.58 9.76 -5.59
N GLN A 63 -14.35 9.28 -5.82
CA GLN A 63 -13.13 10.09 -5.64
C GLN A 63 -13.13 11.30 -6.57
N ILE A 64 -13.48 11.11 -7.84
CA ILE A 64 -13.58 12.20 -8.84
C ILE A 64 -14.67 13.22 -8.45
N GLN A 65 -15.82 12.78 -7.93
CA GLN A 65 -16.85 13.67 -7.37
C GLN A 65 -16.34 14.45 -6.15
N THR A 66 -15.59 13.80 -5.27
CA THR A 66 -15.02 14.43 -4.07
C THR A 66 -13.96 15.46 -4.44
N LEU A 67 -13.10 15.15 -5.41
CA LEU A 67 -12.16 16.09 -6.03
C LEU A 67 -12.89 17.30 -6.59
N PHE A 68 -13.93 17.09 -7.41
CA PHE A 68 -14.73 18.20 -7.96
C PHE A 68 -15.27 19.10 -6.85
N LYS A 69 -15.82 18.51 -5.79
CA LYS A 69 -16.33 19.24 -4.64
C LYS A 69 -15.23 20.06 -3.95
N LYS A 70 -14.04 19.49 -3.76
CA LYS A 70 -12.90 20.13 -3.13
C LYS A 70 -12.46 21.39 -3.88
N PHE A 71 -12.36 21.30 -5.21
CA PHE A 71 -11.90 22.40 -6.06
C PHE A 71 -13.03 23.24 -6.67
N LYS A 72 -14.28 22.99 -6.27
CA LYS A 72 -15.49 23.61 -6.83
C LYS A 72 -15.40 25.13 -6.99
N PRO A 73 -14.91 25.93 -6.02
CA PRO A 73 -14.84 27.38 -6.19
C PRO A 73 -13.97 27.80 -7.38
N ALA A 74 -12.79 27.18 -7.54
CA ALA A 74 -11.88 27.46 -8.65
C ALA A 74 -12.46 26.95 -9.98
N LEU A 75 -13.08 25.77 -9.98
CA LEU A 75 -13.69 25.18 -11.18
C LEU A 75 -14.86 26.01 -11.69
N LEU A 76 -15.78 26.45 -10.82
CA LEU A 76 -16.94 27.26 -11.23
C LEU A 76 -16.55 28.67 -11.69
N LYS A 77 -15.41 29.19 -11.23
CA LYS A 77 -14.89 30.50 -11.66
C LYS A 77 -14.25 30.44 -13.04
N ASN A 78 -13.54 29.35 -13.37
CA ASN A 78 -12.64 29.31 -14.52
C ASN A 78 -13.04 28.32 -15.63
N CYS A 79 -13.93 27.36 -15.37
CA CYS A 79 -14.50 26.47 -16.39
C CYS A 79 -15.78 27.06 -16.99
N THR A 80 -16.25 26.51 -18.12
CA THR A 80 -17.52 26.92 -18.70
C THR A 80 -18.70 26.52 -17.80
N PRO A 81 -19.88 27.17 -17.92
CA PRO A 81 -21.08 26.77 -17.18
C PRO A 81 -21.48 25.29 -17.34
N SER A 82 -21.08 24.66 -18.46
CA SER A 82 -21.37 23.24 -18.75
C SER A 82 -20.71 22.27 -17.77
N ILE A 83 -19.65 22.69 -17.05
CA ILE A 83 -19.00 21.82 -16.06
C ILE A 83 -19.98 21.42 -14.94
N LYS A 84 -20.87 22.34 -14.54
CA LYS A 84 -21.84 22.09 -13.47
C LYS A 84 -22.86 21.04 -13.91
N GLU A 85 -23.31 21.14 -15.16
CA GLU A 85 -24.22 20.15 -15.75
C GLU A 85 -23.53 18.79 -15.86
N THR A 86 -22.29 18.76 -16.34
CA THR A 86 -21.48 17.53 -16.46
C THR A 86 -21.33 16.84 -15.10
N ASN A 87 -21.02 17.60 -14.05
CA ASN A 87 -20.94 17.10 -12.68
C ASN A 87 -22.28 16.53 -12.18
N ASN A 88 -23.39 17.25 -12.42
CA ASN A 88 -24.70 16.78 -12.01
C ASN A 88 -25.08 15.47 -12.72
N ARG A 89 -24.85 15.36 -14.04
CA ARG A 89 -25.11 14.13 -14.80
C ARG A 89 -24.29 12.95 -14.29
N LEU A 90 -23.02 13.16 -13.96
CA LEU A 90 -22.19 12.10 -13.39
C LEU A 90 -22.70 11.67 -12.01
N LYS A 91 -23.08 12.63 -11.17
CA LYS A 91 -23.68 12.36 -9.86
C LYS A 91 -24.99 11.56 -9.99
N ASP A 92 -25.84 11.90 -10.95
CA ASP A 92 -27.11 11.21 -11.20
C ASP A 92 -26.89 9.75 -11.64
N LEU A 93 -25.87 9.48 -12.47
CA LEU A 93 -25.49 8.11 -12.85
C LEU A 93 -25.05 7.27 -11.64
N ILE A 94 -24.21 7.83 -10.77
CA ILE A 94 -23.76 7.16 -9.54
C ILE A 94 -24.96 6.90 -8.62
N LEU A 95 -25.84 7.88 -8.43
CA LEU A 95 -27.05 7.74 -7.62
C LEU A 95 -28.01 6.68 -8.20
N PHE A 96 -28.12 6.60 -9.51
CA PHE A 96 -28.91 5.57 -10.18
C PHE A 96 -28.33 4.17 -9.94
N SER A 97 -27.01 4.00 -10.10
CA SER A 97 -26.29 2.76 -9.75
C SER A 97 -26.60 2.32 -8.32
N ILE A 98 -26.44 3.24 -7.37
CA ILE A 98 -26.71 3.03 -5.96
C ILE A 98 -28.16 2.56 -5.73
N LYS A 99 -29.15 3.22 -6.33
CA LYS A 99 -30.55 2.83 -6.14
C LYS A 99 -30.86 1.46 -6.74
N LYS A 100 -30.29 1.15 -7.90
CA LYS A 100 -30.47 -0.13 -8.60
C LYS A 100 -29.91 -1.29 -7.76
N LEU A 101 -28.65 -1.20 -7.35
CA LEU A 101 -27.96 -2.28 -6.63
C LEU A 101 -28.39 -2.42 -5.18
N SER A 102 -28.89 -1.36 -4.53
CA SER A 102 -29.42 -1.47 -3.16
C SER A 102 -30.72 -2.26 -3.10
N ARG A 103 -31.46 -2.34 -4.21
CA ARG A 103 -32.74 -3.06 -4.29
C ARG A 103 -32.55 -4.52 -4.71
N ASN A 104 -31.51 -4.80 -5.48
CA ASN A 104 -31.20 -6.11 -6.03
C ASN A 104 -29.76 -6.46 -5.68
N ILE A 105 -29.56 -7.01 -4.48
CA ILE A 105 -28.24 -7.45 -4.03
C ILE A 105 -27.80 -8.63 -4.90
N ILE A 106 -26.59 -8.55 -5.46
CA ILE A 106 -26.06 -9.56 -6.36
C ILE A 106 -25.43 -10.72 -5.55
N HIS A 107 -25.86 -11.95 -5.85
CA HIS A 107 -25.28 -13.15 -5.25
C HIS A 107 -24.14 -13.70 -6.11
N ILE A 108 -22.95 -13.78 -5.53
CA ILE A 108 -21.75 -14.26 -6.22
C ILE A 108 -21.53 -15.75 -5.96
N ASN A 109 -21.69 -16.55 -7.01
CA ASN A 109 -21.37 -17.97 -6.98
C ASN A 109 -19.86 -18.20 -7.18
N PHE A 110 -19.32 -19.22 -6.52
CA PHE A 110 -17.91 -19.58 -6.60
C PHE A 110 -17.43 -19.83 -8.02
N ASN A 111 -18.13 -20.64 -8.81
CA ASN A 111 -17.66 -21.07 -10.12
C ASN A 111 -17.62 -19.88 -11.09
N THR A 112 -18.62 -19.01 -11.04
CA THR A 112 -18.66 -17.78 -11.85
C THR A 112 -17.52 -16.84 -11.45
N TRP A 113 -17.33 -16.61 -10.15
CA TRP A 113 -16.25 -15.76 -9.66
C TRP A 113 -14.87 -16.31 -10.04
N GLU A 114 -14.64 -17.60 -9.79
CA GLU A 114 -13.38 -18.28 -10.10
C GLU A 114 -13.06 -18.25 -11.60
N THR A 115 -14.07 -18.44 -12.45
CA THR A 115 -13.92 -18.37 -13.92
C THR A 115 -13.58 -16.94 -14.36
N ASN A 116 -14.21 -15.93 -13.76
CA ASN A 116 -13.98 -14.53 -14.10
C ASN A 116 -12.57 -14.03 -13.73
N LEU A 117 -11.91 -14.66 -12.75
CA LEU A 117 -10.51 -14.33 -12.43
C LEU A 117 -9.53 -14.78 -13.52
N ASP A 118 -9.89 -15.82 -14.29
CA ASP A 118 -9.07 -16.40 -15.35
C ASP A 118 -7.65 -16.79 -14.86
N LEU A 119 -7.56 -17.44 -13.71
CA LEU A 119 -6.26 -17.83 -13.12
C LEU A 119 -5.93 -19.30 -13.39
N SER A 120 -4.66 -19.56 -13.70
CA SER A 120 -4.11 -20.92 -13.69
C SER A 120 -4.18 -21.55 -12.29
N HIS A 121 -4.09 -22.87 -12.22
CA HIS A 121 -4.08 -23.60 -10.95
C HIS A 121 -3.00 -23.08 -9.99
N GLN A 122 -1.77 -22.88 -10.48
CA GLN A 122 -0.65 -22.38 -9.67
C GLN A 122 -0.89 -20.96 -9.13
N GLN A 123 -1.52 -20.09 -9.93
CA GLN A 123 -1.89 -18.75 -9.48
C GLN A 123 -2.96 -18.79 -8.40
N LYS A 124 -3.95 -19.68 -8.52
CA LYS A 124 -5.00 -19.86 -7.50
C LYS A 124 -4.41 -20.35 -6.18
N GLU A 125 -3.53 -21.33 -6.21
CA GLU A 125 -2.82 -21.80 -5.00
C GLU A 125 -2.12 -20.64 -4.28
N LEU A 126 -1.39 -19.81 -5.02
CA LEU A 126 -0.69 -18.65 -4.47
C LEU A 126 -1.63 -17.56 -3.98
N LEU A 127 -2.73 -17.30 -4.69
CA LEU A 127 -3.78 -16.37 -4.28
C LEU A 127 -4.32 -16.74 -2.90
N TYR A 128 -4.69 -18.00 -2.70
CA TYR A 128 -5.24 -18.47 -1.42
C TYR A 128 -4.18 -18.52 -0.31
N LYS A 129 -2.95 -18.92 -0.65
CA LYS A 129 -1.81 -18.98 0.28
C LYS A 129 -1.39 -17.61 0.81
N THR A 130 -1.54 -16.56 -0.01
CA THR A 130 -1.09 -15.19 0.31
C THR A 130 -2.23 -14.25 0.65
N ALA A 131 -3.47 -14.75 0.74
CA ALA A 131 -4.62 -13.96 1.15
C ALA A 131 -4.45 -13.47 2.59
N MET A 132 -4.59 -12.17 2.78
CA MET A 132 -4.64 -11.52 4.10
C MET A 132 -6.04 -11.01 4.44
N THR A 133 -6.85 -10.73 3.40
CA THR A 133 -8.20 -10.19 3.55
C THR A 133 -9.17 -10.94 2.66
N PHE A 134 -10.35 -11.26 3.20
CA PHE A 134 -11.49 -11.76 2.46
C PHE A 134 -12.70 -10.88 2.74
N GLN A 135 -13.03 -10.00 1.79
CA GLN A 135 -14.19 -9.13 1.83
C GLN A 135 -15.43 -9.93 1.40
N LEU A 136 -16.33 -10.18 2.34
CA LEU A 136 -17.51 -11.05 2.11
C LEU A 136 -18.61 -10.39 1.27
N THR A 137 -18.71 -9.06 1.36
CA THR A 137 -19.73 -8.23 0.73
C THR A 137 -19.11 -7.04 0.02
N SER A 138 -19.72 -6.53 -1.05
CA SER A 138 -19.37 -5.24 -1.63
C SER A 138 -20.29 -4.16 -1.05
N GLY A 139 -19.70 -3.03 -0.64
CA GLY A 139 -20.39 -1.95 0.05
C GLY A 139 -20.65 -2.21 1.53
N CYS A 140 -21.05 -1.16 2.25
CA CYS A 140 -21.14 -1.15 3.71
C CYS A 140 -22.34 -0.34 4.19
N SER A 141 -23.16 -0.93 5.06
CA SER A 141 -24.33 -0.27 5.66
C SER A 141 -23.98 0.94 6.54
N ASN A 142 -22.77 0.97 7.11
CA ASN A 142 -22.32 2.07 7.97
C ASN A 142 -21.91 3.33 7.19
N TYR A 143 -21.42 3.17 5.95
CA TYR A 143 -20.97 4.24 5.04
C TYR A 143 -20.30 5.43 5.75
N CYS A 144 -19.11 5.19 6.30
CA CYS A 144 -18.42 6.19 7.10
C CYS A 144 -17.87 7.33 6.23
N ARG A 145 -18.02 8.58 6.71
CA ARG A 145 -17.49 9.78 6.04
C ARG A 145 -15.98 9.68 5.76
N ARG A 146 -15.21 9.23 6.76
CA ARG A 146 -13.76 9.02 6.69
C ARG A 146 -13.36 7.56 6.41
N CYS A 147 -14.20 6.79 5.71
CA CYS A 147 -13.85 5.41 5.36
C CYS A 147 -12.62 5.41 4.44
N ASN A 148 -11.50 4.88 4.94
CA ASN A 148 -10.24 4.75 4.19
C ASN A 148 -10.37 3.80 3.00
N GLU A 149 -11.22 2.80 3.08
CA GLU A 149 -11.51 1.87 1.97
C GLU A 149 -12.48 2.44 0.93
N TRP A 150 -12.98 3.67 1.13
CA TRP A 150 -14.03 4.30 0.31
C TRP A 150 -15.22 3.37 0.09
N ALA A 151 -15.64 2.64 1.14
CA ALA A 151 -16.74 1.69 1.06
C ALA A 151 -17.98 2.30 0.40
N LEU A 152 -18.62 1.57 -0.52
CA LEU A 152 -19.84 2.01 -1.15
C LEU A 152 -21.00 2.04 -0.15
N PRO A 153 -21.98 2.95 -0.30
CA PRO A 153 -23.08 3.04 0.65
C PRO A 153 -24.02 1.84 0.54
N GLY A 154 -24.23 1.07 1.60
CA GLY A 154 -25.11 -0.11 1.59
C GLY A 154 -24.55 -1.32 0.85
N VAL A 155 -25.10 -2.50 1.15
CA VAL A 155 -24.67 -3.77 0.54
C VAL A 155 -25.10 -3.83 -0.92
N ARG A 156 -24.19 -4.27 -1.79
CA ARG A 156 -24.34 -4.34 -3.26
C ARG A 156 -24.33 -5.77 -3.77
N SER A 157 -23.42 -6.55 -3.24
CA SER A 157 -23.24 -7.94 -3.59
C SER A 157 -22.63 -8.67 -2.40
N HIS A 158 -22.75 -9.99 -2.40
CA HIS A 158 -22.03 -10.84 -1.46
C HIS A 158 -21.74 -12.21 -2.07
N PHE A 159 -20.72 -12.88 -1.55
CA PHE A 159 -20.53 -14.28 -1.85
C PHE A 159 -21.67 -15.12 -1.28
N SER A 160 -22.13 -16.10 -2.07
CA SER A 160 -22.99 -17.17 -1.54
C SER A 160 -22.28 -17.93 -0.42
N HIS A 161 -23.04 -18.50 0.51
CA HIS A 161 -22.51 -19.28 1.63
C HIS A 161 -21.59 -20.40 1.13
N HIS A 162 -22.00 -21.13 0.09
CA HIS A 162 -21.16 -22.15 -0.52
C HIS A 162 -19.82 -21.60 -1.03
N ALA A 163 -19.84 -20.41 -1.66
CA ALA A 163 -18.62 -19.78 -2.14
C ALA A 163 -17.70 -19.38 -1.00
N VAL A 164 -18.24 -18.81 0.07
CA VAL A 164 -17.47 -18.46 1.28
C VAL A 164 -16.76 -19.70 1.84
N LEU A 165 -17.50 -20.79 2.09
CA LEU A 165 -16.91 -22.00 2.66
C LEU A 165 -15.81 -22.59 1.76
N LYS A 166 -16.05 -22.62 0.44
CA LYS A 166 -15.08 -23.15 -0.52
C LYS A 166 -13.80 -22.33 -0.58
N ILE A 167 -13.90 -21.00 -0.57
CA ILE A 167 -12.75 -20.09 -0.56
C ILE A 167 -11.94 -20.27 0.73
N LEU A 168 -12.60 -20.28 1.89
CA LEU A 168 -11.93 -20.47 3.19
C LEU A 168 -11.23 -21.82 3.28
N LYS A 169 -11.89 -22.88 2.79
CA LYS A 169 -11.26 -24.20 2.71
C LYS A 169 -10.02 -24.20 1.83
N GLN A 170 -10.07 -23.56 0.66
CA GLN A 170 -8.90 -23.45 -0.21
C GLN A 170 -7.77 -22.66 0.44
N MET A 171 -8.05 -21.60 1.20
CA MET A 171 -7.05 -20.89 2.00
C MET A 171 -6.38 -21.82 3.02
N ALA A 172 -7.17 -22.56 3.80
CA ALA A 172 -6.65 -23.51 4.78
C ALA A 172 -5.82 -24.64 4.12
N ASP A 173 -6.32 -25.22 3.03
CA ASP A 173 -5.65 -26.30 2.30
C ASP A 173 -4.29 -25.86 1.70
N GLN A 174 -4.14 -24.57 1.37
CA GLN A 174 -2.88 -23.99 0.88
C GLN A 174 -1.92 -23.54 2.00
N GLY A 175 -2.27 -23.81 3.27
CA GLY A 175 -1.46 -23.47 4.43
C GLY A 175 -1.45 -21.99 4.75
N ASN A 176 -2.53 -21.28 4.43
CA ASN A 176 -2.76 -19.94 4.95
C ASN A 176 -3.05 -20.04 6.46
N ASP A 177 -2.33 -19.26 7.26
CA ASP A 177 -2.36 -19.31 8.72
C ASP A 177 -3.40 -18.38 9.36
N GLU A 178 -3.79 -17.30 8.67
CA GLU A 178 -4.71 -16.29 9.23
C GLU A 178 -5.42 -15.49 8.12
N ILE A 179 -6.66 -15.07 8.38
CA ILE A 179 -7.46 -14.25 7.46
C ILE A 179 -8.26 -13.16 8.17
N SER A 180 -8.29 -11.95 7.62
CA SER A 180 -9.22 -10.90 8.03
C SER A 180 -10.50 -10.97 7.20
N LEU A 181 -11.67 -11.11 7.81
CA LEU A 181 -12.96 -11.14 7.08
C LEU A 181 -13.58 -9.74 6.93
N TYR A 182 -12.77 -8.69 6.89
CA TYR A 182 -13.20 -7.30 6.74
C TYR A 182 -12.37 -6.61 5.68
N GLY A 183 -12.96 -5.65 4.99
CA GLY A 183 -12.28 -4.84 3.97
C GLY A 183 -13.04 -3.52 3.79
N ALA A 184 -13.47 -3.22 2.57
CA ALA A 184 -14.37 -2.12 2.30
C ALA A 184 -15.85 -2.41 2.66
N SER A 185 -16.08 -3.27 3.65
CA SER A 185 -17.41 -3.67 4.10
C SER A 185 -17.41 -4.10 5.57
N ASP A 186 -18.60 -4.18 6.17
CA ASP A 186 -18.75 -4.68 7.53
C ASP A 186 -19.12 -6.19 7.47
N PRO A 187 -18.39 -7.09 8.16
CA PRO A 187 -18.68 -8.52 8.10
C PRO A 187 -20.08 -8.89 8.60
N LEU A 188 -20.68 -8.07 9.47
CA LEU A 188 -22.04 -8.29 9.98
C LEU A 188 -23.13 -7.93 8.94
N ASP A 189 -22.75 -7.31 7.82
CA ASP A 189 -23.66 -7.10 6.69
C ASP A 189 -23.84 -8.37 5.84
N TRP A 190 -23.00 -9.40 6.02
CA TRP A 190 -23.13 -10.65 5.26
C TRP A 190 -24.25 -11.53 5.82
N GLU A 191 -25.25 -11.81 4.98
CA GLU A 191 -26.33 -12.75 5.26
C GLU A 191 -26.77 -13.45 3.97
N GLU A 192 -27.11 -14.73 4.07
CA GLU A 192 -27.75 -15.47 2.99
C GLU A 192 -28.86 -16.36 3.56
N ASN A 193 -30.12 -16.02 3.25
CA ASN A 193 -31.29 -16.63 3.86
C ASN A 193 -31.24 -16.49 5.40
N GLU A 194 -31.22 -17.61 6.13
CA GLU A 194 -31.12 -17.63 7.60
C GLU A 194 -29.67 -17.64 8.12
N LYS A 195 -28.68 -17.70 7.21
CA LYS A 195 -27.26 -17.78 7.59
C LYS A 195 -26.63 -16.41 7.71
N THR A 196 -25.71 -16.30 8.67
CA THR A 196 -24.99 -15.07 9.03
C THR A 196 -23.49 -15.33 9.12
N ILE A 197 -22.72 -14.29 9.44
CA ILE A 197 -21.30 -14.44 9.76
C ILE A 197 -21.04 -15.46 10.89
N SER A 198 -22.01 -15.70 11.78
CA SER A 198 -21.83 -16.68 12.85
C SER A 198 -21.68 -18.11 12.31
N ASP A 199 -22.39 -18.46 11.24
CA ASP A 199 -22.31 -19.77 10.59
C ASP A 199 -20.95 -19.96 9.87
N ILE A 200 -20.42 -18.88 9.30
CA ILE A 200 -19.09 -18.88 8.68
C ILE A 200 -18.00 -19.12 9.73
N ILE A 201 -18.14 -18.52 10.91
CA ILE A 201 -17.23 -18.70 12.04
C ILE A 201 -17.27 -20.15 12.54
N ASP A 202 -18.47 -20.71 12.73
CA ASP A 202 -18.62 -22.10 13.16
C ASP A 202 -17.92 -23.07 12.18
N TYR A 203 -17.90 -22.74 10.89
CA TYR A 203 -17.12 -23.47 9.91
C TYR A 203 -15.60 -23.23 10.03
N LEU A 204 -15.16 -21.99 10.24
CA LEU A 204 -13.74 -21.66 10.44
C LEU A 204 -13.12 -22.37 11.63
N ASP A 205 -13.88 -22.57 12.71
CA ASP A 205 -13.45 -23.33 13.89
C ASP A 205 -13.12 -24.81 13.56
N THR A 206 -13.59 -25.31 12.40
CA THR A 206 -13.24 -26.65 11.90
C THR A 206 -11.96 -26.67 11.04
N LEU A 207 -11.44 -25.50 10.67
CA LEU A 207 -10.27 -25.34 9.81
C LEU A 207 -9.05 -24.92 10.63
N LYS A 208 -7.85 -25.23 10.13
CA LYS A 208 -6.58 -24.70 10.67
C LYS A 208 -6.29 -23.31 10.08
N LEU A 209 -7.22 -22.39 10.26
CA LEU A 209 -7.14 -21.03 9.73
C LEU A 209 -7.65 -20.05 10.79
N GLU A 210 -6.74 -19.27 11.37
CA GLU A 210 -7.12 -18.21 12.30
C GLU A 210 -7.89 -17.12 11.55
N TYR A 211 -8.81 -16.45 12.23
CA TYR A 211 -9.58 -15.37 11.62
C TYR A 211 -9.64 -14.14 12.52
N SER A 212 -9.91 -12.98 11.94
CA SER A 212 -10.26 -11.78 12.68
C SER A 212 -11.40 -11.01 12.03
N LEU A 213 -12.24 -10.40 12.86
CA LEU A 213 -13.34 -9.54 12.45
C LEU A 213 -13.12 -8.11 12.94
N LEU A 214 -13.48 -7.15 12.10
CA LEU A 214 -13.61 -5.75 12.48
C LEU A 214 -14.98 -5.25 12.07
N THR A 215 -15.74 -4.71 13.01
CA THR A 215 -17.11 -4.23 12.76
C THR A 215 -17.34 -2.86 13.38
N LYS A 216 -18.24 -2.08 12.78
CA LYS A 216 -18.82 -0.87 13.40
C LYS A 216 -20.21 -1.14 13.99
N VAL A 217 -20.65 -2.39 13.90
CA VAL A 217 -21.96 -2.91 14.32
C VAL A 217 -23.05 -2.20 13.53
N PRO A 218 -23.43 -2.70 12.35
CA PRO A 218 -24.57 -2.16 11.60
C PRO A 218 -25.82 -2.04 12.48
N LYS A 219 -26.68 -1.07 12.15
CA LYS A 219 -27.99 -0.97 12.82
C LYS A 219 -28.73 -2.31 12.65
N THR A 220 -29.44 -2.75 13.69
CA THR A 220 -30.20 -4.02 13.75
C THR A 220 -29.36 -5.30 13.88
N LYS A 221 -28.03 -5.20 13.91
CA LYS A 221 -27.13 -6.36 14.10
C LYS A 221 -26.64 -6.54 15.54
N GLU A 222 -27.28 -5.88 16.50
CA GLU A 222 -26.88 -5.93 17.92
C GLU A 222 -27.03 -7.35 18.51
N SER A 223 -28.10 -8.08 18.14
CA SER A 223 -28.31 -9.47 18.57
C SER A 223 -27.20 -10.39 18.03
N LEU A 224 -26.87 -10.24 16.74
CA LEU A 224 -25.80 -11.00 16.11
C LEU A 224 -24.45 -10.74 16.80
N LEU A 225 -24.12 -9.49 17.11
CA LEU A 225 -22.91 -9.17 17.88
C LEU A 225 -22.91 -9.87 19.24
N LYS A 226 -24.02 -9.85 19.98
CA LYS A 226 -24.12 -10.54 21.29
C LYS A 226 -23.87 -12.04 21.13
N THR A 227 -24.37 -12.67 20.06
CA THR A 227 -24.08 -14.09 19.75
C THR A 227 -22.60 -14.33 19.53
N LEU A 228 -21.93 -13.49 18.73
CA LEU A 228 -20.48 -13.60 18.48
C LEU A 228 -19.65 -13.41 19.74
N LEU A 229 -20.04 -12.48 20.61
CA LEU A 229 -19.36 -12.25 21.90
C LEU A 229 -19.50 -13.47 22.83
N LYS A 230 -20.68 -14.10 22.90
CA LYS A 230 -20.91 -15.34 23.67
C LYS A 230 -20.06 -16.51 23.16
N LYS A 231 -19.78 -16.54 21.86
CA LYS A 231 -18.90 -17.53 21.22
C LYS A 231 -17.41 -17.22 21.40
N HIS A 232 -17.05 -16.12 22.08
CA HIS A 232 -15.66 -15.65 22.20
C HIS A 232 -14.96 -15.48 20.83
N SER A 233 -15.71 -15.13 19.79
CA SER A 233 -15.16 -14.94 18.44
C SER A 233 -14.08 -13.86 18.43
N ASN A 234 -13.03 -14.05 17.62
CA ASN A 234 -11.96 -13.06 17.47
C ASN A 234 -12.45 -11.83 16.69
N LEU A 235 -13.05 -10.88 17.41
CA LEU A 235 -13.64 -9.67 16.85
C LEU A 235 -13.18 -8.44 17.60
N SER A 236 -13.10 -7.32 16.89
CA SER A 236 -12.91 -5.99 17.46
C SER A 236 -13.94 -5.01 16.90
N VAL A 237 -14.28 -4.00 17.70
CA VAL A 237 -15.24 -2.96 17.32
C VAL A 237 -14.52 -1.63 17.08
N SER A 238 -14.88 -0.98 15.98
CA SER A 238 -14.52 0.41 15.68
C SER A 238 -15.55 1.36 16.31
N ILE A 239 -15.13 2.13 17.31
CA ILE A 239 -16.02 3.04 18.04
C ILE A 239 -15.74 4.49 17.61
N THR A 240 -16.81 5.16 17.19
CA THR A 240 -16.88 6.58 16.87
C THR A 240 -18.03 7.23 17.61
N SER A 241 -18.08 8.57 17.64
CA SER A 241 -19.23 9.33 18.15
C SER A 241 -20.60 8.77 17.70
N LYS A 242 -20.70 8.30 16.45
CA LYS A 242 -21.94 7.78 15.84
C LYS A 242 -22.46 6.46 16.40
N ASN A 243 -21.62 5.60 16.97
CA ASN A 243 -22.04 4.29 17.50
C ASN A 243 -21.70 4.11 18.99
N LYS A 244 -20.93 5.01 19.61
CA LYS A 244 -20.48 4.94 21.00
C LYS A 244 -21.59 4.64 22.01
N ALA A 245 -22.73 5.34 21.92
CA ALA A 245 -23.86 5.11 22.80
C ALA A 245 -24.46 3.70 22.65
N ARG A 246 -24.59 3.21 21.41
CA ARG A 246 -25.06 1.85 21.14
C ARG A 246 -24.08 0.80 21.67
N ILE A 247 -22.78 0.98 21.43
CA ILE A 247 -21.77 0.03 21.90
C ILE A 247 -21.74 -0.03 23.44
N LYS A 248 -21.77 1.13 24.12
CA LYS A 248 -21.86 1.19 25.58
C LYS A 248 -23.08 0.44 26.13
N LYS A 249 -24.24 0.57 25.47
CA LYS A 249 -25.45 -0.18 25.85
C LYS A 249 -25.23 -1.70 25.71
N ILE A 250 -24.57 -2.14 24.65
CA ILE A 250 -24.27 -3.57 24.46
C ILE A 250 -23.28 -4.08 25.51
N GLU A 251 -22.23 -3.31 25.84
CA GLU A 251 -21.28 -3.63 26.91
C GLU A 251 -22.00 -3.76 28.27
N GLN A 252 -22.95 -2.87 28.56
CA GLN A 252 -23.78 -2.94 29.76
C GLN A 252 -24.67 -4.19 29.78
N ASP A 253 -25.38 -4.45 28.68
CA ASP A 253 -26.26 -5.63 28.56
C ASP A 253 -25.50 -6.97 28.61
N PHE A 254 -24.21 -6.99 28.23
CA PHE A 254 -23.37 -8.18 28.15
C PHE A 254 -22.45 -8.35 29.37
N GLU A 255 -22.40 -7.35 30.26
CA GLU A 255 -21.57 -7.30 31.47
C GLU A 255 -20.07 -7.57 31.22
N ASN A 256 -19.58 -7.31 30.01
CA ASN A 256 -18.17 -7.47 29.65
C ASN A 256 -17.74 -6.39 28.65
N PRO A 257 -16.50 -5.87 28.77
CA PRO A 257 -15.96 -4.93 27.81
C PRO A 257 -15.72 -5.62 26.45
N ILE A 258 -16.05 -4.93 25.37
CA ILE A 258 -15.80 -5.43 24.02
C ILE A 258 -14.37 -5.03 23.60
N SER A 259 -13.68 -5.90 22.87
CA SER A 259 -12.38 -5.55 22.26
C SER A 259 -12.54 -4.38 21.29
N LYS A 260 -11.70 -3.35 21.44
CA LYS A 260 -11.77 -2.11 20.66
C LYS A 260 -10.55 -1.98 19.77
N GLN A 261 -10.76 -1.72 18.48
CA GLN A 261 -9.66 -1.31 17.61
C GLN A 261 -9.30 0.16 17.84
N HIS A 262 -10.31 1.01 18.02
CA HIS A 262 -10.19 2.41 18.42
C HIS A 262 -11.46 2.89 19.12
N ASP A 263 -11.31 3.87 20.02
CA ASP A 263 -12.41 4.57 20.70
C ASP A 263 -12.12 6.07 20.66
N LEU A 264 -12.47 6.67 19.52
CA LEU A 264 -12.20 8.08 19.21
C LEU A 264 -13.48 8.75 18.74
N GLU A 265 -13.53 10.07 18.70
CA GLU A 265 -14.72 10.77 18.18
C GLU A 265 -14.87 10.60 16.67
N GLU A 266 -13.74 10.65 15.95
CA GLU A 266 -13.60 10.41 14.51
C GLU A 266 -12.35 9.57 14.21
N LEU A 267 -12.26 9.03 12.98
CA LEU A 267 -11.03 8.41 12.49
C LEU A 267 -9.93 9.48 12.36
N LEU A 268 -8.71 9.17 12.84
CA LEU A 268 -7.60 10.11 13.00
C LEU A 268 -7.14 10.72 11.67
N ILE A 269 -7.06 9.89 10.63
CA ILE A 269 -6.51 10.29 9.33
C ILE A 269 -7.67 10.74 8.43
N PRO A 270 -7.66 11.97 7.91
CA PRO A 270 -8.62 12.41 6.89
C PRO A 270 -8.54 11.48 5.67
N ALA A 271 -9.69 10.94 5.27
CA ALA A 271 -9.82 10.01 4.16
C ALA A 271 -11.27 10.03 3.64
N GLY A 272 -11.57 9.25 2.60
CA GLY A 272 -12.92 9.16 2.06
C GLY A 272 -13.44 10.53 1.62
N LEU A 273 -14.63 10.90 2.11
CA LEU A 273 -15.26 12.18 1.78
C LEU A 273 -14.56 13.41 2.38
N ASP A 274 -13.58 13.21 3.27
CA ASP A 274 -12.73 14.25 3.86
C ASP A 274 -11.34 14.34 3.25
N GLU A 275 -11.01 13.49 2.26
CA GLU A 275 -9.77 13.60 1.50
C GLU A 275 -9.66 14.98 0.86
N ASP A 276 -8.52 15.65 1.07
CA ASP A 276 -8.31 17.01 0.60
C ASP A 276 -7.53 17.10 -0.71
N PHE A 277 -6.92 15.99 -1.13
CA PHE A 277 -6.11 15.86 -2.34
C PHE A 277 -4.96 16.89 -2.41
N VAL A 278 -4.52 17.44 -1.28
CA VAL A 278 -3.42 18.43 -1.26
C VAL A 278 -2.41 18.16 -0.14
N THR A 279 -2.70 17.22 0.76
CA THR A 279 -1.81 16.80 1.84
C THR A 279 -1.32 15.36 1.65
N ILE A 280 -0.24 15.05 2.37
CA ILE A 280 0.26 13.69 2.58
C ILE A 280 -0.06 13.36 4.02
N ASN A 281 -0.68 12.21 4.25
CA ASN A 281 -1.01 11.71 5.58
C ASN A 281 -0.39 10.32 5.79
N PRO A 282 -0.23 9.85 7.04
CA PRO A 282 0.27 8.51 7.33
C PRO A 282 -0.51 7.43 6.58
N SER A 283 0.14 6.28 6.37
CA SER A 283 -0.55 5.11 5.87
C SER A 283 -1.59 4.63 6.88
N ILE A 284 -2.80 4.37 6.41
CA ILE A 284 -3.88 3.75 7.19
C ILE A 284 -3.83 2.23 7.08
N THR A 285 -3.12 1.69 6.07
CA THR A 285 -3.00 0.26 5.81
C THR A 285 -1.66 -0.24 6.33
N ASP A 286 -1.65 -1.17 7.27
CA ASP A 286 -0.43 -1.66 7.90
C ASP A 286 0.05 -3.01 7.37
N GLY A 287 -0.75 -3.72 6.56
CA GLY A 287 -0.42 -5.04 5.99
C GLY A 287 -0.39 -5.08 4.46
N TYR A 288 0.30 -6.09 3.91
CA TYR A 288 0.31 -6.38 2.47
C TYR A 288 0.15 -7.87 2.20
N GLY A 289 -0.43 -8.19 1.05
CA GLY A 289 -0.87 -9.54 0.70
C GLY A 289 -1.99 -9.48 -0.32
N VAL A 290 -2.69 -10.60 -0.50
CA VAL A 290 -3.85 -10.65 -1.39
C VAL A 290 -5.15 -10.34 -0.64
N GLU A 291 -5.98 -9.50 -1.24
CA GLU A 291 -7.36 -9.27 -0.87
C GLU A 291 -8.28 -9.99 -1.86
N VAL A 292 -9.21 -10.78 -1.34
CA VAL A 292 -10.26 -11.46 -2.10
C VAL A 292 -11.57 -10.70 -1.89
N THR A 293 -12.26 -10.31 -2.96
CA THR A 293 -13.52 -9.56 -2.91
C THR A 293 -14.55 -10.11 -3.91
N PRO A 294 -15.83 -9.75 -3.80
CA PRO A 294 -16.86 -10.15 -4.77
C PRO A 294 -16.53 -9.75 -6.21
N ASP A 295 -15.74 -8.69 -6.38
CA ASP A 295 -15.33 -8.12 -7.67
C ASP A 295 -14.06 -8.75 -8.25
N GLY A 296 -13.28 -9.46 -7.45
CA GLY A 296 -12.05 -10.11 -7.91
C GLY A 296 -11.01 -10.30 -6.81
N ALA A 297 -9.74 -10.35 -7.20
CA ALA A 297 -8.63 -10.45 -6.27
C ALA A 297 -7.56 -9.39 -6.57
N PHE A 298 -6.95 -8.85 -5.50
CA PHE A 298 -6.01 -7.73 -5.58
C PHE A 298 -4.81 -7.97 -4.69
N ILE A 299 -3.61 -7.72 -5.17
CA ILE A 299 -2.42 -7.55 -4.33
C ILE A 299 -2.47 -6.13 -3.76
N ILE A 300 -2.41 -6.03 -2.43
CA ILE A 300 -2.43 -4.77 -1.70
C ILE A 300 -1.01 -4.42 -1.29
N ILE A 301 -0.55 -3.23 -1.64
CA ILE A 301 0.74 -2.67 -1.21
C ILE A 301 0.49 -1.34 -0.47
N PRO A 302 0.78 -1.26 0.84
CA PRO A 302 0.66 -0.04 1.64
C PRO A 302 1.45 1.14 1.09
N THR A 303 0.92 2.35 1.31
CA THR A 303 1.58 3.61 1.00
C THR A 303 0.95 4.76 1.81
N PHE A 304 1.47 5.97 1.69
CA PHE A 304 0.87 7.13 2.35
C PHE A 304 -0.54 7.43 1.81
N THR A 305 -1.41 7.87 2.70
CA THR A 305 -2.73 8.37 2.31
C THR A 305 -2.56 9.74 1.68
N SER A 306 -2.82 9.85 0.38
CA SER A 306 -2.55 11.06 -0.39
C SER A 306 -3.39 11.11 -1.67
N ALA A 307 -3.28 12.21 -2.42
CA ALA A 307 -3.96 12.36 -3.71
C ALA A 307 -3.61 11.25 -4.74
N LEU A 308 -2.43 10.63 -4.63
CA LEU A 308 -2.04 9.48 -5.45
C LEU A 308 -2.89 8.26 -5.06
N HIS A 309 -2.86 7.90 -3.78
CA HIS A 309 -3.55 6.75 -3.19
C HIS A 309 -4.43 7.16 -2.01
N PRO A 310 -5.67 7.63 -2.27
CA PRO A 310 -6.60 8.04 -1.22
C PRO A 310 -7.04 6.92 -0.27
N PHE A 311 -6.65 5.68 -0.56
CA PHE A 311 -6.90 4.50 0.28
C PHE A 311 -5.79 4.24 1.32
N GLY A 312 -4.61 4.88 1.15
CA GLY A 312 -3.41 4.52 1.91
C GLY A 312 -2.77 3.20 1.46
N HIS A 313 -3.12 2.69 0.29
CA HIS A 313 -2.49 1.54 -0.37
C HIS A 313 -2.78 1.58 -1.88
N LYS A 314 -1.99 0.83 -2.66
CA LYS A 314 -2.26 0.52 -4.06
C LYS A 314 -2.89 -0.88 -4.16
N LYS A 315 -4.02 -0.98 -4.87
CA LYS A 315 -4.61 -2.26 -5.29
C LYS A 315 -4.08 -2.63 -6.68
N ILE A 316 -3.40 -3.77 -6.78
CA ILE A 316 -2.90 -4.34 -8.03
C ILE A 316 -3.78 -5.54 -8.37
N GLN A 317 -4.54 -5.47 -9.47
CA GLN A 317 -5.43 -6.56 -9.86
C GLN A 317 -4.65 -7.84 -10.16
N VAL A 318 -5.10 -8.96 -9.60
CA VAL A 318 -4.60 -10.30 -9.93
C VAL A 318 -5.27 -10.75 -11.23
N THR A 319 -4.46 -11.11 -12.22
CA THR A 319 -4.90 -11.54 -13.55
C THR A 319 -4.11 -12.75 -14.01
N SER A 320 -4.48 -13.35 -15.15
CA SER A 320 -3.70 -14.41 -15.81
C SER A 320 -2.23 -14.04 -16.06
N LYS A 321 -1.88 -12.73 -16.11
CA LYS A 321 -0.51 -12.24 -16.27
C LYS A 321 0.29 -12.15 -14.97
N THR A 322 -0.35 -12.25 -13.81
CA THR A 322 0.31 -12.13 -12.50
C THR A 322 1.20 -13.35 -12.23
N ASN A 323 2.51 -13.16 -12.13
CA ASN A 323 3.49 -14.23 -11.94
C ASN A 323 4.29 -14.13 -10.62
N PHE A 324 3.95 -13.16 -9.77
CA PHE A 324 4.52 -12.96 -8.45
C PHE A 324 3.44 -12.65 -7.42
N PHE A 325 3.53 -13.30 -6.26
CA PHE A 325 2.63 -13.08 -5.13
C PHE A 325 3.45 -12.75 -3.89
N PRO A 326 3.26 -11.58 -3.27
CA PRO A 326 4.06 -11.19 -2.11
C PRO A 326 3.81 -12.13 -0.92
N ILE A 327 4.84 -12.40 -0.13
CA ILE A 327 4.66 -13.11 1.14
C ILE A 327 3.91 -12.19 2.07
N LYS A 328 2.63 -12.50 2.35
CA LYS A 328 1.78 -11.65 3.17
C LYS A 328 2.45 -11.29 4.51
N LYS A 329 2.28 -10.04 4.92
CA LYS A 329 2.66 -9.54 6.26
C LYS A 329 1.50 -8.74 6.81
N THR A 330 1.16 -9.00 8.05
CA THR A 330 0.03 -8.42 8.79
C THR A 330 0.50 -7.97 10.18
N GLY A 331 -0.24 -7.03 10.77
CA GLY A 331 -0.01 -6.55 12.14
C GLY A 331 1.45 -6.20 12.44
N ARG A 332 1.97 -6.66 13.59
CA ARG A 332 3.34 -6.37 14.03
C ARG A 332 4.42 -6.80 13.05
N LYS A 333 4.21 -7.88 12.27
CA LYS A 333 5.20 -8.33 11.29
C LYS A 333 5.34 -7.34 10.14
N ALA A 334 4.26 -6.65 9.79
CA ALA A 334 4.24 -5.70 8.70
C ALA A 334 4.77 -4.33 9.10
N LEU A 335 4.59 -3.90 10.35
CA LEU A 335 5.24 -2.70 10.89
C LEU A 335 6.78 -2.76 10.82
N LEU A 336 7.35 -3.96 10.90
CA LEU A 336 8.80 -4.18 10.83
C LEU A 336 9.37 -4.19 9.40
N VAL A 337 8.53 -4.01 8.38
CA VAL A 337 8.95 -4.07 6.98
C VAL A 337 9.47 -2.69 6.56
N ASP A 338 10.72 -2.67 6.09
CA ASP A 338 11.26 -1.49 5.41
C ASP A 338 10.69 -1.47 3.97
N TYR A 339 9.62 -0.70 3.73
CA TYR A 339 8.96 -0.60 2.40
C TYR A 339 9.86 0.00 1.31
N PHE A 340 11.05 0.46 1.67
CA PHE A 340 12.10 0.94 0.77
C PHE A 340 12.98 -0.20 0.21
N LYS A 341 12.71 -1.47 0.57
CA LYS A 341 13.44 -2.64 0.08
C LYS A 341 12.58 -3.46 -0.90
N PRO A 342 13.18 -4.20 -1.84
CA PRO A 342 12.42 -5.08 -2.72
C PRO A 342 11.58 -6.09 -1.94
N ILE A 343 10.37 -6.35 -2.43
CA ILE A 343 9.41 -7.24 -1.75
C ILE A 343 9.79 -8.71 -1.96
N GLU A 344 9.67 -9.51 -0.90
CA GLU A 344 9.77 -10.96 -0.97
C GLU A 344 8.43 -11.57 -1.39
N GLY A 345 8.46 -12.54 -2.29
CA GLY A 345 7.27 -13.24 -2.75
C GLY A 345 7.57 -14.62 -3.31
N TYR A 346 6.52 -15.21 -3.87
CA TYR A 346 6.54 -16.50 -4.55
C TYR A 346 6.45 -16.31 -6.05
N ASP A 347 7.23 -17.10 -6.81
CA ASP A 347 6.96 -17.33 -8.23
C ASP A 347 5.85 -18.38 -8.40
N LEU A 348 5.44 -18.62 -9.65
CA LEU A 348 4.45 -19.65 -10.00
C LEU A 348 4.87 -21.10 -9.66
N LYS A 349 6.13 -21.33 -9.29
CA LYS A 349 6.64 -22.62 -8.80
C LYS A 349 6.71 -22.67 -7.28
N GLN A 350 6.07 -21.72 -6.60
CA GLN A 350 6.10 -21.50 -5.15
C GLN A 350 7.50 -21.29 -4.57
N LYS A 351 8.48 -20.91 -5.40
CA LYS A 351 9.83 -20.60 -4.93
C LYS A 351 9.86 -19.18 -4.39
N ARG A 352 10.42 -19.02 -3.17
CA ARG A 352 10.63 -17.71 -2.56
C ARG A 352 11.79 -16.97 -3.20
N TYR A 353 11.58 -15.70 -3.52
CA TYR A 353 12.63 -14.79 -3.95
C TYR A 353 12.24 -13.34 -3.65
N TYR A 354 13.25 -12.47 -3.63
CA TYR A 354 13.05 -11.03 -3.59
C TYR A 354 13.04 -10.49 -5.01
N LEU A 355 12.16 -9.53 -5.28
CA LEU A 355 12.27 -8.73 -6.49
C LEU A 355 13.67 -8.09 -6.56
N ASP A 356 14.18 -7.89 -7.76
CA ASP A 356 15.44 -7.17 -8.01
C ASP A 356 15.22 -5.66 -8.20
N TYR A 357 13.98 -5.20 -8.08
CA TYR A 357 13.56 -3.80 -8.23
C TYR A 357 12.48 -3.44 -7.19
N LEU A 358 12.16 -2.14 -7.09
CA LEU A 358 11.06 -1.61 -6.29
C LEU A 358 9.80 -1.43 -7.13
N LEU A 359 8.64 -1.78 -6.60
CA LEU A 359 7.37 -1.46 -7.25
C LEU A 359 7.18 0.06 -7.33
N ASP A 360 6.44 0.52 -8.35
CA ASP A 360 6.13 1.94 -8.57
C ASP A 360 5.59 2.60 -7.27
N VAL A 361 4.69 1.93 -6.56
CA VAL A 361 4.13 2.40 -5.27
C VAL A 361 5.17 2.53 -4.15
N GLN A 362 6.21 1.68 -4.12
CA GLN A 362 7.30 1.81 -3.15
C GLN A 362 8.18 3.01 -3.47
N ILE A 363 8.40 3.29 -4.76
CA ILE A 363 9.15 4.47 -5.22
C ILE A 363 8.37 5.74 -4.89
N GLU A 364 7.06 5.75 -5.09
CA GLU A 364 6.17 6.83 -4.65
C GLU A 364 6.28 7.06 -3.14
N SER A 365 6.29 6.00 -2.31
CA SER A 365 6.52 6.14 -0.86
C SER A 365 7.89 6.75 -0.54
N ILE A 366 8.97 6.34 -1.21
CA ILE A 366 10.31 6.94 -1.03
C ILE A 366 10.30 8.44 -1.35
N ILE A 367 9.60 8.85 -2.41
CA ILE A 367 9.50 10.25 -2.82
C ILE A 367 8.64 11.06 -1.84
N LEU A 368 7.53 10.50 -1.35
CA LEU A 368 6.60 11.18 -0.45
C LEU A 368 7.09 11.24 1.01
N ASP A 369 8.02 10.39 1.42
CA ASP A 369 8.61 10.42 2.76
C ASP A 369 9.52 11.65 2.96
N ASN A 370 9.06 12.59 3.78
CA ASN A 370 9.78 13.81 4.14
C ASN A 370 10.62 13.66 5.44
N GLY A 371 10.65 12.47 6.05
CA GLY A 371 11.40 12.16 7.25
C GLY A 371 10.79 12.69 8.56
N GLU A 372 9.57 13.23 8.52
CA GLU A 372 8.83 13.67 9.71
C GLU A 372 8.17 12.50 10.43
N TYR A 373 8.14 12.58 11.76
CA TYR A 373 7.59 11.51 12.60
C TYR A 373 6.07 11.43 12.44
N GLU A 374 5.41 12.57 12.19
CA GLU A 374 3.98 12.69 11.97
C GLU A 374 3.49 11.90 10.76
N LEU A 375 4.33 11.70 9.73
CA LEU A 375 4.00 10.90 8.56
C LEU A 375 4.31 9.41 8.72
N THR A 376 5.16 9.05 9.67
CA THR A 376 5.62 7.67 9.86
C THR A 376 4.74 6.95 10.88
N PRO A 377 3.94 5.94 10.50
CA PRO A 377 3.13 5.20 11.47
C PRO A 377 4.01 4.61 12.59
N PRO A 378 3.53 4.58 13.85
CA PRO A 378 4.31 4.03 14.96
C PRO A 378 4.82 2.61 14.67
N GLY A 379 6.12 2.42 14.77
CA GLY A 379 6.79 1.13 14.53
C GLY A 379 7.29 0.92 13.10
N MET A 380 6.88 1.74 12.13
CA MET A 380 7.50 1.80 10.81
C MET A 380 8.75 2.67 10.85
N ARG A 381 9.73 2.34 10.01
CA ARG A 381 10.95 3.12 9.85
C ARG A 381 10.77 4.15 8.74
N SER A 382 11.15 5.41 8.97
CA SER A 382 11.22 6.42 7.90
C SER A 382 12.50 6.30 7.08
N LEU A 383 12.54 6.89 5.90
CA LEU A 383 13.74 6.89 5.06
C LEU A 383 14.90 7.66 5.71
N LYS A 384 14.58 8.71 6.49
CA LYS A 384 15.57 9.43 7.30
C LYS A 384 16.20 8.51 8.34
N GLU A 385 15.39 7.73 9.06
CA GLU A 385 15.88 6.73 10.01
C GLU A 385 16.66 5.61 9.32
N TYR A 386 16.23 5.18 8.12
CA TYR A 386 16.94 4.19 7.32
C TYR A 386 18.32 4.71 6.91
N LEU A 387 18.46 5.95 6.43
CA LEU A 387 19.77 6.51 6.09
C LEU A 387 20.64 6.77 7.34
N PHE A 388 20.01 7.11 8.47
CA PHE A 388 20.71 7.32 9.73
C PHE A 388 21.46 6.06 10.21
N ILE A 389 21.00 4.86 9.85
CA ILE A 389 21.70 3.62 10.26
C ILE A 389 23.15 3.60 9.76
N PHE A 390 23.49 4.28 8.67
CA PHE A 390 24.84 4.30 8.12
C PHE A 390 25.80 5.25 8.85
N GLU A 391 25.28 6.09 9.75
CA GLU A 391 26.05 7.08 10.48
C GLU A 391 26.96 6.48 11.57
N GLU A 392 27.94 7.28 11.99
CA GLU A 392 29.00 6.86 12.91
C GLU A 392 28.46 6.35 14.25
N LYS A 393 27.46 7.05 14.82
CA LYS A 393 26.85 6.68 16.11
C LYS A 393 26.17 5.29 16.06
N PRO A 394 25.24 5.02 15.13
CA PRO A 394 24.68 3.67 14.94
C PRO A 394 25.74 2.61 14.59
N ARG A 395 26.76 2.96 13.81
CA ARG A 395 27.87 2.03 13.49
C ARG A 395 28.63 1.58 14.73
N ILE A 396 28.99 2.51 15.62
CA ILE A 396 29.68 2.20 16.89
C ILE A 396 28.78 1.34 17.78
N GLN A 397 27.48 1.65 17.85
CA GLN A 397 26.53 0.85 18.62
C GLN A 397 26.41 -0.58 18.07
N ARG A 398 26.29 -0.76 16.75
CA ARG A 398 26.31 -2.09 16.11
C ARG A 398 27.60 -2.85 16.42
N LYS A 399 28.75 -2.17 16.40
CA LYS A 399 30.04 -2.78 16.75
C LYS A 399 30.03 -3.31 18.19
N LYS A 400 29.50 -2.54 19.16
CA LYS A 400 29.33 -2.98 20.56
C LYS A 400 28.42 -4.21 20.69
N MET A 401 27.40 -4.32 19.83
CA MET A 401 26.45 -5.44 19.82
C MET A 401 26.97 -6.73 19.14
N THR A 402 28.19 -6.74 18.62
CA THR A 402 28.71 -7.86 17.81
C THR A 402 28.63 -9.21 18.53
N LEU A 403 29.02 -9.28 19.81
CA LEU A 403 28.96 -10.54 20.57
C LEU A 403 27.53 -11.09 20.67
N SER A 404 26.55 -10.23 20.92
CA SER A 404 25.13 -10.59 20.97
C SER A 404 24.63 -11.10 19.62
N VAL A 405 25.00 -10.44 18.53
CA VAL A 405 24.65 -10.88 17.17
C VAL A 405 25.26 -12.24 16.85
N LEU A 406 26.54 -12.45 17.14
CA LEU A 406 27.23 -13.71 16.89
C LEU A 406 26.64 -14.86 17.75
N LYS A 407 26.28 -14.58 19.01
CA LYS A 407 25.60 -15.56 19.89
C LYS A 407 24.24 -15.96 19.31
N ARG A 408 23.47 -15.02 18.78
CA ARG A 408 22.20 -15.29 18.11
C ARG A 408 22.38 -16.14 16.84
N LEU A 409 23.34 -15.80 15.99
CA LEU A 409 23.64 -16.59 14.78
C LEU A 409 24.13 -18.00 15.13
N LYS A 410 24.98 -18.15 16.16
CA LYS A 410 25.38 -19.47 16.67
C LYS A 410 24.17 -20.29 17.13
N ARG A 411 23.24 -19.68 17.87
CA ARG A 411 22.01 -20.36 18.29
C ARG A 411 21.16 -20.80 17.10
N GLN A 412 21.00 -19.94 16.10
CA GLN A 412 20.19 -20.22 14.92
C GLN A 412 20.75 -21.35 14.05
N PHE A 413 22.07 -21.39 13.85
CA PHE A 413 22.68 -22.32 12.89
C PHE A 413 23.36 -23.51 13.55
N VAL A 414 24.01 -23.33 14.70
CA VAL A 414 25.03 -24.27 15.20
C VAL A 414 24.55 -25.05 16.43
N LEU A 415 23.50 -24.59 17.13
CA LEU A 415 23.10 -25.10 18.45
C LEU A 415 22.81 -26.60 18.48
N THR A 416 22.13 -27.13 17.47
CA THR A 416 21.63 -28.52 17.45
C THR A 416 22.57 -29.49 16.75
N THR A 417 23.31 -29.04 15.73
CA THR A 417 24.08 -29.93 14.84
C THR A 417 25.60 -29.69 14.88
N GLY A 418 26.08 -28.54 15.35
CA GLY A 418 27.49 -28.14 15.25
C GLY A 418 27.92 -27.76 13.82
N PHE A 419 28.90 -26.86 13.67
CA PHE A 419 29.22 -26.25 12.36
C PHE A 419 29.71 -27.28 11.32
N LYS A 420 30.53 -28.26 11.73
CA LYS A 420 31.07 -29.28 10.82
C LYS A 420 29.97 -30.12 10.16
N LYS A 421 28.86 -30.38 10.87
CA LYS A 421 27.74 -31.20 10.39
C LYS A 421 26.68 -30.39 9.62
N LEU A 422 26.85 -29.08 9.49
CA LEU A 422 25.95 -28.27 8.67
C LEU A 422 26.10 -28.61 7.18
N SER A 423 24.97 -28.56 6.47
CA SER A 423 24.95 -28.59 5.01
C SER A 423 25.78 -27.44 4.43
N ALA A 424 26.35 -27.64 3.24
CA ALA A 424 27.18 -26.62 2.58
C ALA A 424 26.44 -25.26 2.48
N ARG A 425 25.17 -25.29 2.06
CA ARG A 425 24.29 -24.12 2.00
C ARG A 425 24.17 -23.38 3.33
N ASN A 426 23.97 -24.10 4.44
CA ASN A 426 23.82 -23.48 5.76
C ASN A 426 25.15 -22.94 6.30
N LYS A 427 26.28 -23.60 5.99
CA LYS A 427 27.62 -23.08 6.30
C LYS A 427 27.86 -21.75 5.60
N GLU A 428 27.59 -21.70 4.29
CA GLU A 428 27.73 -20.49 3.48
C GLU A 428 26.84 -19.36 4.01
N LEU A 429 25.57 -19.64 4.28
CA LEU A 429 24.62 -18.65 4.80
C LEU A 429 25.06 -18.09 6.17
N TYR A 430 25.53 -18.97 7.07
CA TYR A 430 26.05 -18.58 8.38
C TYR A 430 27.27 -17.66 8.27
N LEU A 431 28.26 -18.04 7.46
CA LEU A 431 29.47 -17.25 7.24
C LEU A 431 29.15 -15.91 6.55
N LYS A 432 28.24 -15.91 5.58
CA LYS A 432 27.80 -14.70 4.88
C LYS A 432 27.15 -13.70 5.85
N LYS A 433 26.25 -14.16 6.74
CA LYS A 433 25.63 -13.29 7.76
C LYS A 433 26.63 -12.72 8.77
N ILE A 434 27.63 -13.51 9.19
CA ILE A 434 28.71 -13.02 10.05
C ILE A 434 29.52 -11.94 9.31
N LYS A 435 29.97 -12.23 8.09
CA LYS A 435 30.76 -11.31 7.27
C LYS A 435 30.02 -10.01 7.03
N ALA A 436 28.72 -10.07 6.72
CA ALA A 436 27.86 -8.91 6.55
C ALA A 436 27.85 -8.01 7.80
N HIS A 437 27.59 -8.57 8.99
CA HIS A 437 27.59 -7.82 10.24
C HIS A 437 28.96 -7.17 10.52
N LEU A 438 30.05 -7.93 10.41
CA LEU A 438 31.40 -7.43 10.67
C LEU A 438 31.79 -6.33 9.67
N ASN A 439 31.43 -6.50 8.40
CA ASN A 439 31.66 -5.48 7.38
C ASN A 439 30.86 -4.21 7.68
N PHE A 440 29.60 -4.34 8.09
CA PHE A 440 28.76 -3.18 8.39
C PHE A 440 29.21 -2.39 9.64
N CYS A 441 30.08 -2.97 10.46
CA CYS A 441 30.73 -2.28 11.58
C CYS A 441 31.96 -1.46 11.17
N LYS A 442 32.53 -1.69 9.97
CA LYS A 442 33.72 -0.98 9.47
C LYS A 442 33.32 0.35 8.83
N LYS A 443 34.02 1.44 9.16
CA LYS A 443 33.71 2.80 8.71
C LYS A 443 33.65 2.92 7.17
N ALA A 444 34.69 2.45 6.48
CA ALA A 444 34.76 2.49 5.01
C ALA A 444 33.60 1.73 4.36
N ASN A 445 33.37 0.48 4.77
CA ASN A 445 32.28 -0.34 4.24
C ASN A 445 30.90 0.29 4.52
N CYS A 446 30.69 0.84 5.72
CA CYS A 446 29.43 1.50 6.07
C CYS A 446 29.13 2.68 5.15
N ARG A 447 30.15 3.49 4.80
CA ARG A 447 30.04 4.56 3.81
C ARG A 447 29.70 4.01 2.42
N SER A 448 30.41 2.99 1.93
CA SER A 448 30.12 2.40 0.62
C SER A 448 28.70 1.83 0.54
N LEU A 449 28.23 1.13 1.58
CA LEU A 449 26.87 0.60 1.64
C LEU A 449 25.80 1.70 1.60
N LYS A 450 26.07 2.85 2.23
CA LYS A 450 25.19 4.04 2.15
C LYS A 450 25.09 4.54 0.71
N LEU A 451 26.22 4.66 0.01
CA LEU A 451 26.27 5.11 -1.38
C LEU A 451 25.54 4.14 -2.31
N PHE A 452 25.72 2.83 -2.14
CA PHE A 452 24.97 1.82 -2.89
C PHE A 452 23.45 1.90 -2.64
N ALA A 453 23.03 2.08 -1.39
CA ALA A 453 21.60 2.22 -1.08
C ALA A 453 21.00 3.47 -1.75
N ILE A 454 21.68 4.62 -1.63
CA ILE A 454 21.23 5.88 -2.24
C ILE A 454 21.24 5.78 -3.77
N SER A 455 22.27 5.18 -4.36
CA SER A 455 22.36 4.95 -5.80
C SER A 455 21.16 4.14 -6.32
N PHE A 456 20.84 3.03 -5.65
CA PHE A 456 19.69 2.19 -6.00
C PHE A 456 18.36 2.96 -5.96
N PHE A 457 18.16 3.79 -4.93
CA PHE A 457 16.97 4.62 -4.82
C PHE A 457 16.91 5.69 -5.91
N LEU A 458 18.01 6.40 -6.18
CA LEU A 458 18.06 7.43 -7.22
C LEU A 458 17.87 6.84 -8.62
N GLU A 459 18.42 5.66 -8.89
CA GLU A 459 18.19 4.94 -10.14
C GLU A 459 16.71 4.58 -10.32
N SER A 460 16.10 4.00 -9.27
CA SER A 460 14.68 3.64 -9.26
C SER A 460 13.80 4.87 -9.49
N ILE A 461 14.09 5.99 -8.81
CA ILE A 461 13.37 7.25 -8.96
C ILE A 461 13.55 7.85 -10.36
N SER A 462 14.77 7.82 -10.90
CA SER A 462 15.05 8.33 -12.25
C SER A 462 14.24 7.59 -13.31
N ASN A 463 14.18 6.26 -13.21
CA ASN A 463 13.38 5.42 -14.10
C ASN A 463 11.87 5.67 -13.91
N TYR A 464 11.41 5.79 -12.66
CA TYR A 464 10.01 6.05 -12.35
C TYR A 464 9.53 7.40 -12.90
N VAL A 465 10.31 8.47 -12.72
CA VAL A 465 9.94 9.83 -13.17
C VAL A 465 9.76 9.87 -14.70
N LEU A 466 10.61 9.16 -15.44
CA LEU A 466 10.50 9.04 -16.89
C LEU A 466 9.24 8.29 -17.34
N LYS A 467 8.86 7.24 -16.61
CA LYS A 467 7.70 6.40 -16.92
C LYS A 467 6.38 7.04 -16.48
N ASN A 468 6.36 7.82 -15.41
CA ASN A 468 5.16 8.29 -14.72
C ASN A 468 5.10 9.84 -14.60
N PRO A 469 5.02 10.58 -15.72
CA PRO A 469 5.08 12.05 -15.69
C PRO A 469 3.90 12.70 -14.94
N ILE A 470 2.68 12.17 -15.08
CA ILE A 470 1.48 12.71 -14.41
C ILE A 470 1.60 12.56 -12.88
N LYS A 471 1.94 11.37 -12.39
CA LYS A 471 2.14 11.14 -10.96
C LYS A 471 3.32 11.94 -10.40
N THR A 472 4.38 12.12 -11.20
CA THR A 472 5.50 12.99 -10.83
C THR A 472 5.04 14.43 -10.58
N LYS A 473 4.22 15.00 -11.48
CA LYS A 473 3.62 16.33 -11.28
C LYS A 473 2.76 16.41 -10.02
N MET A 474 1.98 15.38 -9.72
CA MET A 474 1.20 15.33 -8.48
C MET A 474 2.12 15.36 -7.25
N MET A 475 3.18 14.55 -7.22
CA MET A 475 4.13 14.56 -6.12
C MET A 475 4.90 15.89 -6.01
N GLN A 476 5.24 16.53 -7.12
CA GLN A 476 5.82 17.88 -7.13
C GLN A 476 4.90 18.90 -6.47
N PHE A 477 3.59 18.81 -6.72
CA PHE A 477 2.60 19.69 -6.09
C PHE A 477 2.51 19.42 -4.58
N LEU A 478 2.39 18.15 -4.18
CA LEU A 478 2.29 17.76 -2.76
C LEU A 478 3.53 18.17 -1.96
N LEU A 479 4.72 18.13 -2.58
CA LEU A 479 6.02 18.41 -1.94
C LEU A 479 6.54 19.81 -2.24
N LYS A 480 5.71 20.73 -2.76
CA LYS A 480 6.15 22.05 -3.26
C LYS A 480 6.86 22.90 -2.19
N ASP A 481 6.39 22.84 -0.95
CA ASP A 481 6.93 23.65 0.15
C ASP A 481 8.26 23.06 0.66
N GLU A 482 8.34 21.73 0.79
CA GLU A 482 9.58 21.02 1.09
C GLU A 482 10.63 21.30 0.01
N LYS A 483 10.27 21.15 -1.26
CA LYS A 483 11.13 21.44 -2.41
C LYS A 483 11.71 22.84 -2.33
N LYS A 484 10.86 23.86 -2.08
CA LYS A 484 11.29 25.25 -1.96
C LYS A 484 12.30 25.44 -0.83
N LEU A 485 12.05 24.82 0.32
CA LEU A 485 12.95 24.86 1.48
C LEU A 485 14.30 24.19 1.19
N VAL A 486 14.28 22.99 0.60
CA VAL A 486 15.47 22.21 0.29
C VAL A 486 16.36 22.94 -0.72
N PHE A 487 15.80 23.43 -1.83
CA PHE A 487 16.57 24.21 -2.81
C PHE A 487 17.11 25.51 -2.21
N LYS A 488 16.31 26.25 -1.42
CA LYS A 488 16.78 27.47 -0.75
C LYS A 488 17.99 27.19 0.16
N THR A 489 17.98 26.05 0.84
CA THR A 489 19.01 25.68 1.83
C THR A 489 20.29 25.14 1.19
N LEU A 490 20.17 24.35 0.13
CA LEU A 490 21.26 23.52 -0.38
C LEU A 490 21.87 24.00 -1.70
N THR A 491 21.16 24.77 -2.53
CA THR A 491 21.66 25.16 -3.87
C THR A 491 23.03 25.83 -3.81
N LYS A 492 23.26 26.73 -2.84
CA LYS A 492 24.55 27.40 -2.66
C LYS A 492 25.64 26.54 -2.03
N LYS A 493 25.25 25.47 -1.30
CA LYS A 493 26.18 24.59 -0.56
C LYS A 493 26.73 23.45 -1.42
N ILE A 494 26.02 23.09 -2.50
CA ILE A 494 26.26 21.87 -3.28
C ILE A 494 26.97 22.14 -4.62
N SER A 495 27.01 23.39 -5.10
CA SER A 495 27.37 23.76 -6.48
C SER A 495 28.77 23.34 -6.97
N HIS A 496 29.64 22.84 -6.08
CA HIS A 496 31.03 22.49 -6.41
C HIS A 496 31.50 21.13 -5.86
N ALA A 497 30.63 20.34 -5.22
CA ALA A 497 31.01 19.07 -4.62
C ALA A 497 30.37 17.88 -5.36
N SER A 498 31.09 16.75 -5.42
CA SER A 498 30.54 15.54 -6.01
C SER A 498 29.40 14.97 -5.13
N PRO A 499 28.43 14.24 -5.71
CA PRO A 499 27.39 13.59 -4.90
C PRO A 499 27.94 12.64 -3.85
N GLU A 500 29.02 11.94 -4.15
CA GLU A 500 29.70 11.07 -3.20
C GLU A 500 30.18 11.83 -1.96
N ASP A 501 30.93 12.92 -2.16
CA ASP A 501 31.51 13.71 -1.08
C ASP A 501 30.44 14.28 -0.16
N LEU A 502 29.34 14.75 -0.74
CA LEU A 502 28.21 15.32 0.00
C LEU A 502 27.48 14.27 0.83
N LEU A 503 27.28 13.07 0.29
CA LEU A 503 26.55 12.00 0.96
C LEU A 503 27.33 11.33 2.10
N ILE A 504 28.67 11.40 2.08
CA ILE A 504 29.54 10.88 3.16
C ILE A 504 30.02 11.96 4.12
N SER A 505 29.73 13.23 3.84
CA SER A 505 30.11 14.36 4.69
C SER A 505 29.47 14.24 6.07
N PRO A 506 30.23 14.40 7.16
CA PRO A 506 29.67 14.41 8.51
C PRO A 506 28.92 15.71 8.83
N ASP A 507 29.16 16.78 8.07
CA ASP A 507 28.67 18.13 8.36
C ASP A 507 27.32 18.43 7.73
N ILE A 508 26.82 17.51 6.89
CA ILE A 508 25.54 17.66 6.19
C ILE A 508 24.72 16.39 6.40
N ASP A 509 23.47 16.57 6.82
CA ASP A 509 22.53 15.47 6.90
C ASP A 509 22.25 14.93 5.50
N SER A 510 22.71 13.71 5.25
CA SER A 510 22.57 13.03 3.97
C SER A 510 21.13 12.82 3.52
N PHE A 511 20.16 12.81 4.45
CA PHE A 511 18.76 12.77 4.09
C PHE A 511 18.39 14.03 3.29
N TYR A 512 18.80 15.22 3.74
CA TYR A 512 18.54 16.47 3.01
C TYR A 512 19.24 16.53 1.65
N ILE A 513 20.47 16.02 1.54
CA ILE A 513 21.17 15.88 0.25
C ILE A 513 20.39 14.94 -0.67
N PHE A 514 19.93 13.80 -0.15
CA PHE A 514 19.12 12.86 -0.90
C PHE A 514 17.81 13.48 -1.39
N ARG A 515 17.09 14.23 -0.54
CA ARG A 515 15.89 14.99 -0.93
C ARG A 515 16.18 16.00 -2.04
N PHE A 516 17.31 16.70 -1.98
CA PHE A 516 17.74 17.61 -3.05
C PHE A 516 17.90 16.88 -4.40
N TYR A 517 18.49 15.69 -4.40
CA TYR A 517 18.62 14.88 -5.63
C TYR A 517 17.29 14.34 -6.14
N ILE A 518 16.38 13.90 -5.25
CA ILE A 518 15.01 13.54 -5.64
C ILE A 518 14.35 14.70 -6.39
N PHE A 519 14.37 15.90 -5.80
CA PHE A 519 13.73 17.04 -6.43
C PHE A 519 14.41 17.47 -7.74
N SER A 520 15.73 17.32 -7.85
CA SER A 520 16.46 17.56 -9.09
C SER A 520 16.02 16.60 -10.20
N LEU A 521 15.87 15.30 -9.89
CA LEU A 521 15.37 14.29 -10.83
C LEU A 521 13.92 14.56 -11.25
N MET A 522 13.05 14.93 -10.30
CA MET A 522 11.64 15.20 -10.58
C MET A 522 11.44 16.45 -11.46
N ASN A 523 12.32 17.46 -11.36
CA ASN A 523 12.21 18.73 -12.07
C ASN A 523 12.71 18.72 -13.50
N LYS A 524 12.88 17.55 -14.12
CA LYS A 524 13.17 17.43 -15.55
C LYS A 524 12.12 18.25 -16.32
N SER A 525 12.49 19.43 -16.79
CA SER A 525 11.70 20.15 -17.77
C SER A 525 11.70 19.29 -19.03
N ASN A 526 10.54 19.16 -19.68
CA ASN A 526 10.49 18.63 -21.04
C ASN A 526 11.31 19.47 -22.03
N ASP A 527 11.80 20.65 -21.62
CA ASP A 527 12.85 21.39 -22.30
C ASP A 527 14.18 20.67 -22.18
N THR A 528 14.57 20.05 -23.29
CA THR A 528 15.87 19.46 -23.62
C THR A 528 16.99 20.51 -23.68
N ASN A 529 17.06 21.43 -22.72
CA ASN A 529 18.21 22.31 -22.59
C ASN A 529 19.32 21.54 -21.86
N ALA A 530 20.42 21.31 -22.59
CA ALA A 530 21.58 20.49 -22.25
C ALA A 530 22.41 20.96 -21.04
N ASN A 531 21.85 21.80 -20.16
CA ASN A 531 22.56 22.42 -19.03
C ASN A 531 22.03 22.01 -17.64
N ASP A 532 21.36 20.86 -17.52
CA ASP A 532 21.05 20.30 -16.19
C ASP A 532 22.26 19.54 -15.62
N THR A 533 23.25 20.31 -15.17
CA THR A 533 24.51 19.84 -14.60
C THR A 533 24.30 18.91 -13.39
N ASN A 534 23.24 19.14 -12.61
CA ASN A 534 22.90 18.33 -11.45
C ASN A 534 22.40 16.95 -11.85
N ASN A 535 21.50 16.85 -12.82
CA ASN A 535 21.02 15.55 -13.29
C ASN A 535 22.13 14.74 -13.97
N SER A 536 23.03 15.39 -14.71
CA SER A 536 24.23 14.73 -15.24
C SER A 536 25.12 14.16 -14.12
N ALA A 537 25.32 14.91 -13.03
CA ALA A 537 26.10 14.45 -11.88
C ALA A 537 25.42 13.27 -11.15
N ILE A 538 24.09 13.31 -10.97
CA ILE A 538 23.32 12.21 -10.35
C ILE A 538 23.43 10.94 -11.19
N LEU A 539 23.27 11.03 -12.52
CA LEU A 539 23.38 9.87 -13.41
C LEU A 539 24.80 9.30 -13.46
N LYS A 540 25.84 10.15 -13.38
CA LYS A 540 27.23 9.69 -13.24
C LYS A 540 27.44 8.98 -11.90
N PHE A 541 26.88 9.51 -10.81
CA PHE A 541 26.92 8.87 -9.50
C PHE A 541 26.26 7.48 -9.52
N ILE A 542 25.05 7.36 -10.09
CA ILE A 542 24.35 6.07 -10.22
C ILE A 542 25.22 5.04 -10.96
N LYS A 543 25.82 5.46 -12.08
CA LYS A 543 26.71 4.59 -12.88
C LYS A 543 27.99 4.19 -12.14
N ALA A 544 28.52 5.06 -11.28
CA ALA A 544 29.71 4.76 -10.47
C ALA A 544 29.40 3.80 -9.31
N TYR A 545 28.14 3.71 -8.89
CA TYR A 545 27.68 2.88 -7.77
C TYR A 545 26.57 1.91 -8.19
N PRO A 546 26.84 0.96 -9.12
CA PRO A 546 25.84 -0.04 -9.51
C PRO A 546 25.45 -0.88 -8.29
N SER A 547 24.16 -0.96 -8.01
CA SER A 547 23.67 -1.44 -6.73
C SER A 547 22.60 -2.51 -6.89
N VAL A 548 22.66 -3.51 -6.01
CA VAL A 548 21.67 -4.59 -5.91
C VAL A 548 21.35 -4.85 -4.45
N TYR A 549 20.12 -5.29 -4.18
CA TYR A 549 19.73 -5.72 -2.84
C TYR A 549 20.24 -7.14 -2.54
N ASP A 550 21.02 -7.31 -1.45
CA ASP A 550 21.43 -8.62 -0.94
C ASP A 550 20.46 -9.07 0.18
N PRO A 551 19.52 -10.00 -0.10
CA PRO A 551 18.53 -10.43 0.89
C PRO A 551 19.13 -11.22 2.06
N VAL A 552 20.35 -11.76 1.92
CA VAL A 552 21.00 -12.48 3.01
C VAL A 552 21.56 -11.50 4.05
N ALA A 553 22.17 -10.43 3.55
CA ALA A 553 22.81 -9.38 4.33
C ALA A 553 21.83 -8.26 4.73
N ASP A 554 20.66 -8.19 4.08
CA ASP A 554 19.60 -7.19 4.29
C ASP A 554 20.09 -5.75 4.07
N ILE A 555 20.92 -5.57 3.03
CA ILE A 555 21.59 -4.31 2.66
C ILE A 555 21.76 -4.23 1.14
N PHE A 556 21.98 -3.02 0.62
CA PHE A 556 22.37 -2.80 -0.77
C PHE A 556 23.88 -2.90 -0.93
N THR A 557 24.33 -3.62 -1.95
CA THR A 557 25.75 -3.88 -2.24
C THR A 557 26.05 -3.64 -3.71
N HIS A 558 27.33 -3.65 -4.06
CA HIS A 558 27.75 -3.65 -5.46
C HIS A 558 27.12 -4.84 -6.22
N HIS A 559 26.68 -4.59 -7.45
CA HIS A 559 26.14 -5.60 -8.36
C HIS A 559 27.15 -6.69 -8.75
#